data_AF-A0A8S1MZE2-F1
#
_entry.id   AF-A0A8S1MZE2-F1
#
_cell.length_a   1.000
_cell.length_b   1.000
_cell.length_c   1.000
_cell.angle_alpha   90.00
_cell.angle_beta   90.00
_cell.angle_gamma   90.00
#
_symmetry.space_group_name_H-M   'P 1'
#
loop_
_entity.id
_entity.type
_entity.pdbx_description
1 polymer ?
#
loop_
_entity_poly.entity_id
_entity_poly.type
_entity_poly.pdbx_seq_one_letter_code
_entity_poly.pdbx_strand_id
1 'polypeptide(L)'
;MLDIRRLFCFGLSLFFISFKFLLNIAFQQFYNVIGKWRQMSGTQHQLALILGTNYSNTLFQQLQNSRQNVKQNKFQSHKLRDQLFNKQHFYVVQCPFLTLSESIDQREKCIKEYQEFFKREDLLRSQIKCLYIAIEYERNDLMKANLLNCIKWFNQYRDLIIIVVTSFEKADDQIQSKEELQKALSIYLQNDKQRLILVSKNSDSNNLNKQFLNAAQYASRNGQFIPKNTIFETIDQEESSRIMQQLHLTISGSNR
;
A
#
# COMPACT_ATOMS: atom_id res chain seq x y z
N MET A 1 8.96 -61.90 -3.89
CA MET A 1 9.61 -60.95 -4.82
C MET A 1 9.06 -59.56 -4.54
N LEU A 2 9.76 -58.77 -3.75
CA LEU A 2 9.38 -57.37 -3.50
C LEU A 2 9.59 -56.57 -4.78
N ASP A 3 8.55 -55.84 -5.16
CA ASP A 3 8.37 -55.19 -6.44
C ASP A 3 9.34 -54.02 -6.60
N ILE A 4 10.51 -54.27 -7.20
CA ILE A 4 11.60 -53.32 -7.46
C ILE A 4 11.09 -52.04 -8.14
N ARG A 5 10.00 -52.14 -8.91
CA ARG A 5 9.33 -50.99 -9.54
C ARG A 5 8.76 -49.99 -8.53
N ARG A 6 8.21 -50.47 -7.39
CA ARG A 6 7.67 -49.60 -6.35
C ARG A 6 8.76 -48.84 -5.59
N LEU A 7 9.90 -49.49 -5.33
CA LEU A 7 11.08 -48.84 -4.74
C LEU A 7 11.66 -47.75 -5.65
N PHE A 8 11.71 -48.00 -6.97
CA PHE A 8 12.19 -47.03 -7.94
C PHE A 8 11.26 -45.81 -8.07
N CYS A 9 9.94 -46.01 -8.12
CA CYS A 9 8.97 -44.92 -8.14
C CYS A 9 9.01 -44.08 -6.85
N PHE A 10 9.21 -44.72 -5.70
CA PHE A 10 9.31 -44.01 -4.42
C PHE A 10 10.57 -43.14 -4.34
N GLY A 11 11.72 -43.68 -4.77
CA GLY A 11 12.99 -42.94 -4.84
C GLY A 11 12.93 -41.74 -5.78
N LEU A 12 12.28 -41.89 -6.95
CA LEU A 12 12.07 -40.78 -7.89
C LEU A 12 11.18 -39.68 -7.31
N SER A 13 10.13 -40.04 -6.57
CA SER A 13 9.25 -39.05 -5.94
C SER A 13 9.97 -38.24 -4.84
N LEU A 14 10.78 -38.91 -3.99
CA LEU A 14 11.60 -38.24 -2.98
C LEU A 14 12.65 -37.33 -3.61
N PHE A 15 13.25 -37.75 -4.72
CA PHE A 15 14.20 -36.94 -5.47
C PHE A 15 13.55 -35.66 -6.00
N PHE A 16 12.36 -35.76 -6.62
CA PHE A 16 11.64 -34.58 -7.11
C PHE A 16 11.21 -33.61 -6.01
N ILE A 17 10.78 -34.12 -4.85
CA ILE A 17 10.40 -33.28 -3.70
C ILE A 17 11.64 -32.54 -3.16
N SER A 18 12.75 -33.26 -2.96
CA SER A 18 14.00 -32.70 -2.47
C SER A 18 14.59 -31.68 -3.45
N PHE A 19 14.50 -31.97 -4.76
CA PHE A 19 14.94 -31.07 -5.81
C PHE A 19 14.11 -29.78 -5.84
N LYS A 20 12.77 -29.87 -5.78
CA LYS A 20 11.90 -28.68 -5.69
C LYS A 20 12.20 -27.84 -4.46
N PHE A 21 12.46 -28.47 -3.32
CA PHE A 21 12.80 -27.78 -2.07
C PHE A 21 14.13 -27.02 -2.19
N LEU A 22 15.17 -27.66 -2.71
CA LEU A 22 16.47 -27.03 -2.97
C LEU A 22 16.35 -25.88 -3.97
N LEU A 23 15.55 -26.05 -5.03
CA LEU A 23 15.29 -25.02 -6.03
C LEU A 23 14.60 -23.81 -5.38
N ASN A 24 13.62 -24.05 -4.51
CA ASN A 24 12.90 -22.98 -3.81
C ASN A 24 13.81 -22.20 -2.84
N ILE A 25 14.68 -22.90 -2.10
CA ILE A 25 15.71 -22.26 -1.25
C ILE A 25 16.67 -21.41 -2.09
N ALA A 26 17.16 -21.96 -3.21
CA ALA A 26 18.06 -21.24 -4.11
C ALA A 26 17.40 -19.98 -4.67
N PHE A 27 16.13 -20.07 -5.06
CA PHE A 27 15.34 -18.91 -5.50
C PHE A 27 15.15 -17.88 -4.39
N GLN A 28 14.78 -18.27 -3.17
CA GLN A 28 14.67 -17.35 -2.04
C GLN A 28 16.00 -16.63 -1.72
N GLN A 29 17.11 -17.36 -1.70
CA GLN A 29 18.44 -16.78 -1.50
C GLN A 29 18.79 -15.79 -2.62
N PHE A 30 18.50 -16.14 -3.87
CA PHE A 30 18.68 -15.27 -5.02
C PHE A 30 17.85 -13.98 -4.92
N TYR A 31 16.56 -14.07 -4.53
CA TYR A 31 15.72 -12.89 -4.30
C TYR A 31 16.27 -12.00 -3.18
N ASN A 32 16.75 -12.59 -2.09
CA ASN A 32 17.36 -11.83 -0.99
C ASN A 32 18.65 -11.11 -1.43
N VAL A 33 19.49 -11.78 -2.22
CA VAL A 33 20.74 -11.19 -2.77
C VAL A 33 20.41 -10.08 -3.77
N ILE A 34 19.47 -10.27 -4.68
CA ILE A 34 19.02 -9.23 -5.62
C ILE A 34 18.40 -8.04 -4.87
N GLY A 35 17.60 -8.30 -3.83
CA GLY A 35 17.01 -7.26 -2.99
C GLY A 35 18.09 -6.39 -2.33
N LYS A 36 19.11 -7.02 -1.74
CA LYS A 36 20.27 -6.34 -1.15
C LYS A 36 21.11 -5.59 -2.20
N TRP A 37 21.32 -6.20 -3.37
CA TRP A 37 22.10 -5.58 -4.45
C TRP A 37 21.39 -4.35 -5.03
N ARG A 38 20.06 -4.39 -5.23
CA ARG A 38 19.25 -3.24 -5.62
C ARG A 38 19.21 -2.13 -4.55
N GLN A 39 19.27 -2.52 -3.28
CA GLN A 39 19.39 -1.57 -2.16
C GLN A 39 20.74 -0.85 -2.17
N MET A 40 21.82 -1.54 -2.57
CA MET A 40 23.16 -0.96 -2.73
C MET A 40 23.32 -0.17 -4.04
N SER A 41 22.61 -0.53 -5.12
CA SER A 41 22.78 0.07 -6.46
C SER A 41 22.03 1.39 -6.69
N GLY A 42 21.43 2.00 -5.66
CA GLY A 42 21.00 3.40 -5.67
C GLY A 42 19.81 3.79 -6.58
N THR A 43 19.21 2.86 -7.33
CA THR A 43 18.03 3.11 -8.18
C THR A 43 16.73 2.62 -7.55
N GLN A 44 16.58 2.79 -6.24
CA GLN A 44 15.32 2.45 -5.59
C GLN A 44 14.23 3.45 -6.00
N HIS A 45 13.32 3.01 -6.85
CA HIS A 45 12.05 3.69 -7.06
C HIS A 45 11.32 3.76 -5.73
N GLN A 46 10.90 4.96 -5.33
CA GLN A 46 10.12 5.17 -4.13
C GLN A 46 8.66 5.24 -4.53
N LEU A 47 7.79 4.61 -3.76
CA LEU A 47 6.36 4.54 -4.04
C LEU A 47 5.59 5.37 -3.05
N ALA A 48 4.58 6.05 -3.58
CA ALA A 48 3.58 6.75 -2.84
C ALA A 48 2.22 6.18 -3.21
N LEU A 49 1.51 5.61 -2.25
CA LEU A 49 0.22 4.97 -2.52
C LEU A 49 -0.90 6.00 -2.36
N ILE A 50 -1.76 6.15 -3.36
CA ILE A 50 -3.04 6.84 -3.18
C ILE A 50 -4.07 5.82 -2.72
N LEU A 51 -4.42 5.94 -1.46
CA LEU A 51 -5.50 5.25 -0.77
C LEU A 51 -6.66 6.23 -0.63
N GLY A 52 -7.90 5.76 -0.56
CA GLY A 52 -8.99 6.67 -0.24
C GLY A 52 -10.35 6.04 -0.27
N THR A 53 -11.27 6.72 0.39
CA THR A 53 -12.70 6.46 0.36
C THR A 53 -13.33 7.57 -0.46
N ASN A 54 -13.99 7.22 -1.56
CA ASN A 54 -14.84 8.17 -2.29
C ASN A 54 -14.09 9.46 -2.70
N TYR A 55 -13.01 9.32 -3.48
CA TYR A 55 -12.32 10.46 -4.09
C TYR A 55 -12.50 10.43 -5.60
N SER A 56 -12.50 11.61 -6.22
CA SER A 56 -12.71 11.71 -7.66
C SER A 56 -11.64 10.94 -8.44
N ASN A 57 -12.07 10.10 -9.38
CA ASN A 57 -11.19 9.44 -10.37
C ASN A 57 -10.35 10.44 -11.18
N THR A 58 -10.71 11.72 -11.17
CA THR A 58 -9.97 12.79 -11.85
C THR A 58 -8.66 13.16 -11.16
N LEU A 59 -8.47 12.84 -9.86
CA LEU A 59 -7.23 13.20 -9.14
C LEU A 59 -5.99 12.63 -9.85
N PHE A 60 -6.07 11.35 -10.24
CA PHE A 60 -4.95 10.70 -10.90
C PHE A 60 -4.72 11.25 -12.31
N GLN A 61 -5.80 11.58 -13.03
CA GLN A 61 -5.71 12.23 -14.34
C GLN A 61 -5.09 13.63 -14.27
N GLN A 62 -5.42 14.40 -13.23
CA GLN A 62 -4.86 15.73 -12.97
C GLN A 62 -3.34 15.67 -12.69
N LEU A 63 -2.86 14.62 -12.02
CA LEU A 63 -1.43 14.40 -11.82
C LEU A 63 -0.69 14.05 -13.11
N GLN A 64 -1.36 13.36 -14.04
CA GLN A 64 -0.73 12.74 -15.20
C GLN A 64 -0.50 13.65 -16.41
N ASN A 65 -1.09 14.85 -16.45
CA ASN A 65 -1.01 15.80 -17.57
C ASN A 65 -1.02 15.09 -18.96
N SER A 66 -1.99 14.20 -19.15
CA SER A 66 -2.42 13.59 -20.41
C SER A 66 -1.41 12.86 -21.32
N ARG A 67 -0.13 12.63 -20.96
CA ARG A 67 0.85 12.20 -22.00
C ARG A 67 1.60 10.89 -21.88
N GLN A 68 1.68 10.19 -20.75
CA GLN A 68 2.30 8.85 -20.74
C GLN A 68 1.65 7.92 -19.71
N ASN A 69 0.90 6.94 -20.21
CA ASN A 69 0.34 5.86 -19.40
C ASN A 69 1.34 4.72 -19.31
N VAL A 70 1.80 4.39 -18.10
CA VAL A 70 2.33 3.05 -17.81
C VAL A 70 1.23 2.31 -17.05
N LYS A 71 0.37 1.62 -17.81
CA LYS A 71 -0.53 0.62 -17.24
C LYS A 71 0.26 -0.67 -17.05
N GLN A 72 0.72 -0.91 -15.83
CA GLN A 72 1.20 -2.22 -15.43
C GLN A 72 0.16 -2.81 -14.48
N ASN A 73 -0.61 -3.79 -14.99
CA ASN A 73 -1.72 -4.44 -14.27
C ASN A 73 -2.90 -3.51 -13.93
N LYS A 74 -3.83 -3.97 -13.07
CA LYS A 74 -5.03 -3.23 -12.61
C LYS A 74 -4.71 -1.89 -11.91
N PHE A 75 -3.43 -1.55 -11.70
CA PHE A 75 -2.99 -0.35 -11.00
C PHE A 75 -2.38 0.64 -11.99
N GLN A 76 -2.69 1.91 -11.79
CA GLN A 76 -2.11 2.98 -12.59
C GLN A 76 -0.99 3.63 -11.79
N SER A 77 0.16 3.88 -12.43
CA SER A 77 1.29 4.55 -11.79
C SER A 77 1.71 5.78 -12.57
N HIS A 78 2.19 6.80 -11.85
CA HIS A 78 2.66 8.06 -12.42
C HIS A 78 3.96 8.48 -11.74
N LYS A 79 4.97 8.81 -12.54
CA LYS A 79 6.26 9.28 -12.02
C LYS A 79 6.16 10.78 -11.68
N LEU A 80 6.36 11.12 -10.41
CA LEU A 80 6.55 12.50 -10.01
C LEU A 80 7.89 12.98 -10.56
N ARG A 81 7.86 14.09 -11.31
CA ARG A 81 9.06 14.72 -11.85
C ARG A 81 9.26 16.07 -11.16
N ASP A 82 10.45 16.27 -10.63
CA ASP A 82 10.97 17.62 -10.39
C ASP A 82 11.87 17.99 -11.56
N GLN A 83 11.71 19.19 -12.10
CA GLN A 83 12.60 19.72 -13.13
C GLN A 83 13.95 20.14 -12.55
N LEU A 84 14.04 20.34 -11.22
CA LEU A 84 15.23 20.87 -10.55
C LEU A 84 16.08 19.81 -9.83
N PHE A 85 15.49 18.70 -9.39
CA PHE A 85 16.19 17.69 -8.59
C PHE A 85 16.07 16.27 -9.17
N ASN A 86 17.16 15.80 -9.76
CA ASN A 86 17.22 14.58 -10.57
C ASN A 86 17.50 13.27 -9.78
N LYS A 87 17.51 13.30 -8.43
CA LYS A 87 18.11 12.20 -7.64
C LYS A 87 17.11 11.23 -7.00
N GLN A 88 15.83 11.59 -6.85
CA GLN A 88 14.82 10.69 -6.27
C GLN A 88 13.61 10.60 -7.18
N HIS A 89 13.20 9.37 -7.48
CA HIS A 89 12.06 9.09 -8.34
C HIS A 89 10.94 8.50 -7.51
N PHE A 90 9.95 9.34 -7.21
CA PHE A 90 8.69 8.89 -6.62
C PHE A 90 7.71 8.48 -7.72
N TYR A 91 7.06 7.34 -7.53
CA TYR A 91 5.93 6.90 -8.33
C TYR A 91 4.70 6.92 -7.45
N VAL A 92 3.69 7.66 -7.89
CA VAL A 92 2.37 7.62 -7.29
C VAL A 92 1.61 6.45 -7.90
N VAL A 93 1.11 5.56 -7.06
CA VAL A 93 0.34 4.39 -7.46
C VAL A 93 -1.08 4.56 -6.99
N GLN A 94 -2.03 4.50 -7.92
CA GLN A 94 -3.45 4.48 -7.60
C GLN A 94 -3.83 3.09 -7.07
N CYS A 95 -4.30 3.01 -5.83
CA CYS A 95 -4.85 1.78 -5.25
C CYS A 95 -6.36 1.69 -5.48
N PRO A 96 -7.00 0.53 -5.21
CA PRO A 96 -8.45 0.41 -5.23
C PRO A 96 -9.06 1.26 -4.12
N PHE A 97 -10.37 1.53 -4.18
CA PHE A 97 -11.03 2.22 -3.08
C PHE A 97 -11.01 1.35 -1.81
N LEU A 98 -10.77 2.01 -0.68
CA LEU A 98 -10.67 1.35 0.62
C LEU A 98 -12.04 1.30 1.32
N THR A 99 -12.93 0.42 0.88
CA THR A 99 -14.31 0.32 1.40
C THR A 99 -14.41 -0.65 2.59
N LEU A 100 -13.68 -0.35 3.68
CA LEU A 100 -13.63 -1.24 4.86
C LEU A 100 -14.81 -1.07 5.84
N SER A 101 -15.67 -0.07 5.63
CA SER A 101 -16.85 0.21 6.47
C SER A 101 -18.13 -0.49 6.02
N GLU A 102 -18.11 -1.20 4.91
CA GLU A 102 -19.28 -1.88 4.36
C GLU A 102 -19.53 -3.26 5.03
N SER A 103 -20.31 -4.12 4.37
CA SER A 103 -20.58 -5.49 4.82
C SER A 103 -19.29 -6.27 5.07
N ILE A 104 -19.38 -7.32 5.90
CA ILE A 104 -18.24 -8.19 6.23
C ILE A 104 -17.61 -8.75 4.94
N ASP A 105 -18.43 -9.23 3.99
CA ASP A 105 -17.93 -9.81 2.74
C ASP A 105 -17.16 -8.81 1.87
N GLN A 106 -17.65 -7.57 1.76
CA GLN A 106 -16.97 -6.51 1.01
C GLN A 106 -15.65 -6.11 1.69
N ARG A 107 -15.66 -6.01 3.02
CA ARG A 107 -14.45 -5.74 3.80
C ARG A 107 -13.39 -6.82 3.59
N GLU A 108 -13.75 -8.09 3.73
CA GLU A 108 -12.84 -9.22 3.53
C GLU A 108 -12.30 -9.28 2.11
N LYS A 109 -13.13 -9.00 1.11
CA LYS A 109 -12.69 -8.91 -0.28
C LYS A 109 -11.66 -7.78 -0.47
N CYS A 110 -11.94 -6.59 0.07
CA CYS A 110 -11.02 -5.45 0.01
C CYS A 110 -9.68 -5.79 0.69
N ILE A 111 -9.72 -6.38 1.89
CA ILE A 111 -8.52 -6.82 2.62
C ILE A 111 -7.70 -7.78 1.77
N LYS A 112 -8.32 -8.80 1.17
CA LYS A 112 -7.63 -9.76 0.31
C LYS A 112 -7.00 -9.12 -0.92
N GLU A 113 -7.67 -8.16 -1.56
CA GLU A 113 -7.11 -7.43 -2.70
C GLU A 113 -5.86 -6.64 -2.30
N TYR A 114 -5.86 -6.00 -1.13
CA TYR A 114 -4.70 -5.30 -0.59
C TYR A 114 -3.58 -6.26 -0.14
N GLN A 115 -3.91 -7.38 0.51
CA GLN A 115 -2.95 -8.43 0.85
C GLN A 115 -2.28 -8.98 -0.42
N GLU A 116 -3.04 -9.26 -1.48
CA GLU A 116 -2.49 -9.68 -2.77
C GLU A 116 -1.58 -8.61 -3.38
N PHE A 117 -1.99 -7.34 -3.33
CA PHE A 117 -1.18 -6.21 -3.80
C PHE A 117 0.16 -6.15 -3.07
N PHE A 118 0.16 -6.25 -1.74
CA PHE A 118 1.39 -6.24 -0.94
C PHE A 118 2.19 -7.55 -1.01
N LYS A 119 1.58 -8.67 -1.41
CA LYS A 119 2.23 -10.00 -1.58
C LYS A 119 2.98 -10.12 -2.89
N ARG A 120 2.33 -9.75 -4.01
CA ARG A 120 2.93 -9.87 -5.36
C ARG A 120 4.21 -9.05 -5.50
N GLU A 121 4.39 -8.12 -4.57
CA GLU A 121 5.35 -7.04 -4.62
C GLU A 121 6.11 -6.96 -3.29
N ASP A 122 6.59 -8.10 -2.76
CA ASP A 122 7.46 -8.13 -1.56
C ASP A 122 8.68 -7.20 -1.71
N LEU A 123 9.09 -6.93 -2.94
CA LEU A 123 10.11 -5.93 -3.31
C LEU A 123 9.65 -4.47 -3.21
N LEU A 124 8.33 -4.18 -3.29
CA LEU A 124 7.76 -2.84 -3.15
C LEU A 124 7.48 -2.46 -1.70
N ARG A 125 7.37 -3.40 -0.75
CA ARG A 125 7.16 -3.08 0.67
C ARG A 125 8.22 -2.12 1.22
N SER A 126 9.48 -2.36 0.88
CA SER A 126 10.60 -1.47 1.24
C SER A 126 10.62 -0.14 0.46
N GLN A 127 9.91 -0.08 -0.67
CA GLN A 127 9.81 1.07 -1.55
C GLN A 127 8.65 2.00 -1.21
N ILE A 128 7.61 1.54 -0.51
CA ILE A 128 6.50 2.39 -0.05
C ILE A 128 7.03 3.36 1.01
N LYS A 129 6.99 4.65 0.69
CA LYS A 129 7.52 5.74 1.51
C LYS A 129 6.44 6.70 2.02
N CYS A 130 5.28 6.77 1.40
CA CYS A 130 4.15 7.53 1.93
C CYS A 130 2.80 6.97 1.50
N LEU A 131 1.77 7.34 2.25
CA LEU A 131 0.38 6.98 2.04
C LEU A 131 -0.42 8.27 1.85
N TYR A 132 -0.82 8.58 0.63
CA TYR A 132 -1.82 9.62 0.36
C TYR A 132 -3.20 9.07 0.68
N ILE A 133 -3.87 9.64 1.67
CA ILE A 133 -5.27 9.34 1.95
C ILE A 133 -6.12 10.43 1.30
N ALA A 134 -6.69 10.10 0.15
CA ALA A 134 -7.54 10.95 -0.64
C ALA A 134 -9.01 10.87 -0.18
N ILE A 135 -9.62 12.05 -0.05
CA ILE A 135 -11.00 12.23 0.35
C ILE A 135 -11.63 13.40 -0.40
N GLU A 136 -12.91 13.30 -0.75
CA GLU A 136 -13.63 14.41 -1.37
C GLU A 136 -14.04 15.48 -0.35
N TYR A 137 -13.96 16.74 -0.76
CA TYR A 137 -14.45 17.88 0.02
C TYR A 137 -15.98 17.89 0.03
N GLU A 138 -16.52 17.76 1.24
CA GLU A 138 -17.95 17.82 1.54
C GLU A 138 -18.12 18.65 2.81
N ARG A 139 -18.97 18.21 3.75
CA ARG A 139 -19.05 18.80 5.08
C ARG A 139 -17.91 18.31 5.97
N ASN A 140 -17.40 19.18 6.84
CA ASN A 140 -16.25 18.90 7.71
C ASN A 140 -16.46 17.69 8.64
N ASP A 141 -17.67 17.49 9.17
CA ASP A 141 -18.05 16.34 9.99
C ASP A 141 -17.99 15.02 9.20
N LEU A 142 -18.58 15.00 8.01
CA LEU A 142 -18.59 13.82 7.14
C LEU A 142 -17.18 13.46 6.65
N MET A 143 -16.40 14.46 6.26
CA MET A 143 -15.01 14.28 5.84
C MET A 143 -14.15 13.71 6.97
N LYS A 144 -14.30 14.22 8.20
CA LYS A 144 -13.59 13.66 9.38
C LYS A 144 -13.96 12.21 9.64
N ALA A 145 -15.24 11.86 9.54
CA ALA A 145 -15.71 10.49 9.76
C ALA A 145 -15.13 9.53 8.73
N ASN A 146 -15.17 9.90 7.44
CA ASN A 146 -14.60 9.12 6.34
C ASN A 146 -13.08 8.98 6.48
N LEU A 147 -12.39 10.06 6.83
CA LEU A 147 -10.95 10.03 7.07
C LEU A 147 -10.59 9.10 8.24
N LEU A 148 -11.32 9.19 9.36
CA LEU A 148 -11.09 8.34 10.53
C LEU A 148 -11.31 6.85 10.20
N ASN A 149 -12.32 6.54 9.38
CA ASN A 149 -12.59 5.19 8.92
C ASN A 149 -11.45 4.59 8.11
N CYS A 150 -10.68 5.41 7.40
CA CYS A 150 -9.49 5.00 6.66
C CYS A 150 -8.25 4.94 7.57
N ILE A 151 -7.96 6.05 8.28
CA ILE A 151 -6.73 6.21 9.07
C ILE A 151 -6.59 5.16 10.16
N LYS A 152 -7.69 4.70 10.79
CA LYS A 152 -7.63 3.71 11.88
C LYS A 152 -6.89 2.42 11.49
N TRP A 153 -6.96 2.02 10.22
CA TRP A 153 -6.28 0.83 9.69
C TRP A 153 -4.79 1.04 9.41
N PHE A 154 -4.35 2.30 9.37
CA PHE A 154 -2.97 2.72 9.13
C PHE A 154 -2.39 3.51 10.30
N ASN A 155 -2.99 3.40 11.49
CA ASN A 155 -2.61 4.22 12.65
C ASN A 155 -1.13 4.07 13.03
N GLN A 156 -0.55 2.88 12.84
CA GLN A 156 0.88 2.65 13.08
C GLN A 156 1.82 3.33 12.08
N TYR A 157 1.30 3.79 10.94
CA TYR A 157 2.05 4.53 9.92
C TYR A 157 1.68 6.00 9.91
N ARG A 158 1.22 6.54 11.05
CA ARG A 158 0.74 7.92 11.13
C ARG A 158 1.73 8.90 10.53
N ASP A 159 3.03 8.71 10.68
CA ASP A 159 4.05 9.63 10.16
C ASP A 159 4.23 9.58 8.63
N LEU A 160 3.70 8.54 7.98
CA LEU A 160 3.74 8.34 6.52
C LEU A 160 2.49 8.88 5.81
N ILE A 161 1.46 9.25 6.57
CA ILE A 161 0.16 9.67 6.03
C ILE A 161 0.20 11.12 5.54
N ILE A 162 -0.27 11.36 4.33
CA ILE A 162 -0.53 12.69 3.78
C ILE A 162 -2.00 12.73 3.40
N ILE A 163 -2.72 13.76 3.85
CA ILE A 163 -4.14 13.92 3.55
C ILE A 163 -4.28 14.70 2.25
N VAL A 164 -5.07 14.17 1.32
CA VAL A 164 -5.39 14.82 0.05
C VAL A 164 -6.89 15.09 0.02
N VAL A 165 -7.28 16.36 0.00
CA VAL A 165 -8.68 16.77 -0.10
C VAL A 165 -8.96 17.16 -1.55
N THR A 166 -9.81 16.40 -2.24
CA THR A 166 -10.21 16.66 -3.63
C THR A 166 -11.47 17.51 -3.70
N SER A 167 -11.75 18.10 -4.86
CA SER A 167 -12.95 18.93 -5.08
C SER A 167 -13.04 20.16 -4.17
N PHE A 168 -11.89 20.71 -3.75
CA PHE A 168 -11.82 21.85 -2.84
C PHE A 168 -12.39 23.14 -3.45
N GLU A 169 -12.62 23.18 -4.77
CA GLU A 169 -13.37 24.27 -5.42
C GLU A 169 -14.81 24.44 -4.91
N LYS A 170 -15.37 23.41 -4.25
CA LYS A 170 -16.70 23.45 -3.64
C LYS A 170 -16.77 24.26 -2.34
N ALA A 171 -15.64 24.70 -1.80
CA ALA A 171 -15.60 25.52 -0.59
C ALA A 171 -16.06 26.96 -0.90
N ASP A 172 -16.99 27.49 -0.10
CA ASP A 172 -17.53 28.85 -0.27
C ASP A 172 -16.44 29.92 -0.13
N ASP A 173 -15.66 29.86 0.95
CA ASP A 173 -14.44 30.64 1.14
C ASP A 173 -13.24 29.67 1.24
N GLN A 174 -12.46 29.59 0.17
CA GLN A 174 -11.30 28.68 0.10
C GLN A 174 -10.20 29.03 1.10
N ILE A 175 -10.04 30.30 1.48
CA ILE A 175 -9.00 30.74 2.41
C ILE A 175 -9.40 30.32 3.82
N GLN A 176 -10.60 30.72 4.25
CA GLN A 176 -11.13 30.37 5.56
C GLN A 176 -11.27 28.85 5.71
N SER A 177 -11.85 28.18 4.71
CA SER A 177 -12.04 26.71 4.74
C SER A 177 -10.70 25.98 4.82
N LYS A 178 -9.64 26.47 4.17
CA LYS A 178 -8.30 25.90 4.29
C LYS A 178 -7.77 25.99 5.72
N GLU A 179 -7.91 27.14 6.37
CA GLU A 179 -7.48 27.32 7.76
C GLU A 179 -8.28 26.44 8.73
N GLU A 180 -9.60 26.37 8.53
CA GLU A 180 -10.49 25.52 9.31
C GLU A 180 -10.15 24.04 9.14
N LEU A 181 -9.89 23.57 7.92
CA LEU A 181 -9.44 22.22 7.63
C LEU A 181 -8.09 21.91 8.29
N GLN A 182 -7.12 22.83 8.21
CA GLN A 182 -5.82 22.65 8.87
C GLN A 182 -5.96 22.51 10.38
N LYS A 183 -6.81 23.33 11.01
CA LYS A 183 -7.10 23.23 12.45
C LYS A 183 -7.83 21.93 12.77
N ALA A 184 -8.85 21.60 11.98
CA ALA A 184 -9.69 20.41 12.14
C ALA A 184 -8.91 19.09 12.00
N LEU A 185 -7.92 19.05 11.13
CA LEU A 185 -7.10 17.88 10.83
C LEU A 185 -5.75 17.89 11.55
N SER A 186 -5.45 18.92 12.34
CA SER A 186 -4.19 19.12 13.07
C SER A 186 -3.73 17.89 13.86
N ILE A 187 -4.69 17.17 14.47
CA ILE A 187 -4.43 15.91 15.17
C ILE A 187 -3.79 14.92 14.19
N TYR A 188 -4.41 14.64 13.05
CA TYR A 188 -3.88 13.68 12.08
C TYR A 188 -2.56 14.15 11.45
N LEU A 189 -2.43 15.47 11.25
CA LEU A 189 -1.27 16.10 10.62
C LEU A 189 -0.09 16.32 11.56
N GLN A 190 -0.25 16.12 12.87
CA GLN A 190 0.76 16.46 13.90
C GLN A 190 1.23 17.92 13.79
N ASN A 191 0.30 18.83 13.50
CA ASN A 191 0.55 20.26 13.22
C ASN A 191 1.41 20.57 11.99
N ASP A 192 1.77 19.57 11.17
CA ASP A 192 2.50 19.80 9.94
C ASP A 192 1.57 20.10 8.76
N LYS A 193 1.57 21.36 8.33
CA LYS A 193 0.76 21.84 7.22
C LYS A 193 1.19 21.27 5.87
N GLN A 194 2.41 20.75 5.72
CA GLN A 194 2.89 20.16 4.46
C GLN A 194 2.24 18.80 4.15
N ARG A 195 1.58 18.20 5.14
CA ARG A 195 0.89 16.91 5.03
C ARG A 195 -0.58 17.03 4.63
N LEU A 196 -1.04 18.22 4.26
CA LEU A 196 -2.36 18.48 3.71
C LEU A 196 -2.22 19.06 2.30
N ILE A 197 -2.77 18.35 1.31
CA ILE A 197 -2.82 18.80 -0.08
C ILE A 197 -4.28 19.07 -0.43
N LEU A 198 -4.56 20.27 -0.92
CA LEU A 198 -5.89 20.69 -1.36
C LEU A 198 -5.89 20.71 -2.89
N VAL A 199 -6.79 19.94 -3.49
CA VAL A 199 -6.88 19.74 -4.93
C VAL A 199 -8.20 20.31 -5.42
N SER A 200 -8.12 21.23 -6.37
CA SER A 200 -9.26 21.81 -7.05
C SER A 200 -9.34 21.32 -8.49
N LYS A 201 -10.51 21.40 -9.12
CA LYS A 201 -10.73 21.03 -10.53
C LYS A 201 -9.70 21.63 -11.50
N ASN A 202 -9.31 22.89 -11.26
CA ASN A 202 -8.39 23.66 -12.13
C ASN A 202 -6.96 23.72 -11.58
N SER A 203 -6.56 22.83 -10.67
CA SER A 203 -5.20 22.80 -10.15
C SER A 203 -4.19 22.57 -11.28
N ASP A 204 -3.17 23.43 -11.36
CA ASP A 204 -2.05 23.24 -12.28
C ASP A 204 -1.32 21.94 -11.97
N SER A 205 -1.20 21.06 -12.97
CA SER A 205 -0.60 19.73 -12.81
C SER A 205 0.87 19.82 -12.38
N ASN A 206 1.64 20.81 -12.83
CA ASN A 206 3.05 20.91 -12.45
C ASN A 206 3.18 21.31 -10.97
N ASN A 207 2.38 22.26 -10.52
CA ASN A 207 2.30 22.64 -9.11
C ASN A 207 1.81 21.46 -8.26
N LEU A 208 0.81 20.71 -8.72
CA LEU A 208 0.30 19.53 -8.01
C LEU A 208 1.37 18.44 -7.89
N ASN A 209 2.10 18.14 -8.97
CA ASN A 209 3.22 17.19 -8.94
C ASN A 209 4.30 17.62 -7.94
N LYS A 210 4.61 18.92 -7.86
CA LYS A 210 5.55 19.46 -6.86
C LYS A 210 5.04 19.31 -5.43
N GLN A 211 3.77 19.60 -5.18
CA GLN A 211 3.17 19.45 -3.84
C GLN A 211 3.18 18.00 -3.38
N PHE A 212 2.79 17.06 -4.24
CA PHE A 212 2.90 15.63 -3.97
C PHE A 212 4.37 15.25 -3.71
N LEU A 213 5.29 15.63 -4.59
CA LEU A 213 6.69 15.24 -4.43
C LEU A 213 7.28 15.75 -3.10
N ASN A 214 7.04 17.01 -2.75
CA ASN A 214 7.54 17.60 -1.50
C ASN A 214 6.97 16.89 -0.27
N ALA A 215 5.66 16.62 -0.27
CA ALA A 215 5.00 15.92 0.82
C ALA A 215 5.51 14.48 0.95
N ALA A 216 5.70 13.75 -0.16
CA ALA A 216 6.25 12.41 -0.17
C ALA A 216 7.71 12.37 0.33
N GLN A 217 8.55 13.31 -0.11
CA GLN A 217 9.93 13.43 0.36
C GLN A 217 9.98 13.70 1.86
N TYR A 218 9.09 14.56 2.37
CA TYR A 218 8.99 14.81 3.80
C TYR A 218 8.60 13.54 4.57
N ALA A 219 7.47 12.91 4.20
CA ALA A 219 6.98 11.70 4.86
C ALA A 219 7.99 10.53 4.82
N SER A 220 8.74 10.41 3.71
CA SER A 220 9.73 9.33 3.52
C SER A 220 10.88 9.32 4.53
N ARG A 221 11.11 10.44 5.24
CA ARG A 221 12.15 10.56 6.27
C ARG A 221 11.72 9.98 7.61
N ASN A 222 10.41 9.79 7.81
CA ASN A 222 9.83 9.60 9.13
C ASN A 222 9.45 8.14 9.43
N GLY A 223 9.71 7.19 8.53
CA GLY A 223 9.47 5.79 8.82
C GLY A 223 9.51 4.86 7.62
N GLN A 224 9.11 3.61 7.87
CA GLN A 224 9.04 2.55 6.87
C GLN A 224 7.65 1.89 6.92
N PHE A 225 7.08 1.64 5.75
CA PHE A 225 5.87 0.84 5.64
C PHE A 225 6.24 -0.66 5.75
N ILE A 226 5.70 -1.33 6.78
CA ILE A 226 5.88 -2.76 7.00
C ILE A 226 4.52 -3.34 7.36
N PRO A 227 3.85 -4.12 6.48
CA PRO A 227 2.48 -4.60 6.70
C PRO A 227 2.35 -5.64 7.85
N LYS A 228 3.45 -5.99 8.52
CA LYS A 228 3.47 -6.93 9.63
C LYS A 228 2.57 -6.46 10.77
N ASN A 229 1.88 -7.39 11.41
CA ASN A 229 0.90 -7.17 12.48
C ASN A 229 -0.27 -6.27 12.05
N THR A 230 -0.63 -6.29 10.76
CA THR A 230 -1.83 -5.60 10.27
C THR A 230 -2.80 -6.56 9.62
N ILE A 231 -4.02 -6.11 9.40
CA ILE A 231 -5.00 -6.79 8.55
C ILE A 231 -4.50 -6.99 7.11
N PHE A 232 -3.50 -6.23 6.67
CA PHE A 232 -2.89 -6.34 5.34
C PHE A 232 -1.69 -7.29 5.31
N GLU A 233 -1.32 -7.89 6.45
CA GLU A 233 -0.36 -8.99 6.48
C GLU A 233 -0.95 -10.20 5.78
N THR A 234 -0.17 -10.79 4.88
CA THR A 234 -0.54 -12.03 4.22
C THR A 234 -0.52 -13.17 5.23
N ILE A 235 -1.66 -13.83 5.41
CA ILE A 235 -1.74 -15.06 6.20
C ILE A 235 -0.87 -16.11 5.50
N ASP A 236 0.15 -16.60 6.21
CA ASP A 236 0.90 -17.77 5.75
C ASP A 236 -0.04 -18.98 5.83
N GLN A 237 -0.40 -19.53 4.68
CA GLN A 237 -1.28 -20.70 4.59
C GLN A 237 -0.67 -21.91 5.30
N GLU A 238 0.66 -21.98 5.39
CA GLU A 238 1.38 -23.04 6.09
C GLU A 238 1.23 -22.91 7.61
N GLU A 239 1.34 -21.69 8.13
CA GLU A 239 1.12 -21.39 9.56
C GLU A 239 -0.35 -21.59 9.96
N SER A 240 -1.28 -21.14 9.12
CA SER A 240 -2.72 -21.35 9.32
C SER A 240 -3.09 -22.84 9.34
N SER A 241 -2.47 -23.64 8.47
CA SER A 241 -2.64 -25.11 8.46
C SER A 241 -2.06 -25.77 9.70
N ARG A 242 -0.91 -25.30 10.21
CA ARG A 242 -0.30 -25.78 11.46
C ARG A 242 -1.17 -25.45 12.67
N ILE A 243 -1.72 -24.24 12.75
CA ILE A 243 -2.64 -23.82 13.82
C ILE A 243 -3.91 -24.68 13.79
N MET A 244 -4.48 -24.93 12.60
CA MET A 244 -5.67 -25.79 12.47
C MET A 244 -5.39 -27.25 12.87
N GLN A 245 -4.20 -27.78 12.54
CA GLN A 245 -3.78 -29.11 12.99
C GLN A 245 -3.62 -29.15 14.52
N GLN A 246 -3.04 -28.12 15.13
CA GLN A 246 -2.91 -28.02 16.58
C GLN A 246 -4.27 -27.91 17.29
N LEU A 247 -5.19 -27.09 16.77
CA LEU A 247 -6.54 -26.95 17.33
C LEU A 247 -7.34 -28.27 17.24
N HIS A 248 -7.23 -29.00 16.14
CA HIS A 248 -7.85 -30.32 16.01
C HIS A 248 -7.31 -31.33 17.02
N LEU A 249 -6.00 -31.30 17.31
CA LEU A 249 -5.38 -32.16 18.32
C LEU A 249 -5.86 -31.81 19.74
N THR A 250 -6.02 -30.53 20.06
CA THR A 250 -6.51 -30.07 21.38
C THR A 250 -7.98 -30.44 21.61
N ILE A 251 -8.83 -30.28 20.60
CA ILE A 251 -10.25 -30.67 20.69
C ILE A 251 -10.41 -32.19 20.82
N SER A 252 -9.57 -32.96 20.12
CA SER A 252 -9.58 -34.43 20.20
C SER A 252 -9.03 -34.95 21.54
N GLY A 253 -8.13 -34.20 22.19
CA GLY A 253 -7.58 -34.50 23.51
C GLY A 253 -8.47 -34.06 24.67
N SER A 254 -9.39 -33.12 24.47
CA SER A 254 -10.31 -32.60 25.49
C SER A 254 -11.58 -33.46 25.71
N ASN A 255 -11.81 -34.47 24.87
CA ASN A 255 -12.92 -35.42 24.99
C ASN A 255 -12.50 -36.75 25.64
N ARG A 256 -11.47 -36.73 26.50
CA ARG A 256 -11.06 -37.86 27.33
C ARG A 256 -11.02 -37.47 28.79
#